data_AF-A0A8X6XN39-F1
#
_entry.id   AF-A0A8X6XN39-F1
#
_cell.length_a   1.000
_cell.length_b   1.000
_cell.length_c   1.000
_cell.angle_alpha   90.00
_cell.angle_beta   90.00
_cell.angle_gamma   90.00
#
_symmetry.space_group_name_H-M   'P 1'
#
loop_
_entity.id
_entity.type
_entity.pdbx_description
1 polymer ?
#
loop_
_entity_poly.entity_id
_entity_poly.type
_entity_poly.pdbx_seq_one_letter_code
_entity_poly.pdbx_strand_id
1 'polypeptide(L)'
;MDRPKLVTKLAPYKDYLSEKKIKSAHYVLLPGTVMFQEIKELGYTGGMTQLRDYLRSIKPAAKQENMIRFETASGKQMQVDWIELEDELLNYIKI
;
A
#
# COMPACT_ATOMS: atom_id res chain seq x y z
N MET A 1 25.55 12.63 23.01
CA MET A 1 24.80 13.90 22.99
C MET A 1 23.36 13.57 22.62
N ASP A 2 22.47 13.53 23.61
CA ASP A 2 21.05 13.27 23.38
C ASP A 2 20.40 14.56 22.87
N ARG A 3 19.96 14.56 21.60
CA ARG A 3 19.29 15.73 21.02
C ARG A 3 17.83 15.69 21.48
N PRO A 4 17.33 16.73 22.18
CA PRO A 4 15.93 16.77 22.56
C PRO A 4 15.06 16.69 21.31
N LYS A 5 14.08 15.77 21.31
CA LYS A 5 13.11 15.65 20.21
C LYS A 5 12.36 16.97 20.09
N LEU A 6 12.60 17.69 18.99
CA LEU A 6 11.88 18.90 18.67
C LEU A 6 10.38 18.57 18.60
N VAL A 7 9.57 19.35 19.34
CA VAL A 7 8.12 19.26 19.29
C VAL A 7 7.69 19.71 17.90
N THR A 8 7.23 18.76 17.09
CA THR A 8 6.73 19.03 15.74
C THR A 8 5.31 19.59 15.80
N LYS A 9 4.92 20.43 14.83
CA LYS A 9 3.53 20.90 14.68
C LYS A 9 2.49 19.77 14.60
N LEU A 10 2.90 18.58 14.15
CA LEU A 10 2.05 17.39 14.09
C LEU A 10 1.81 16.75 15.47
N ALA A 11 2.60 17.06 16.49
CA ALA A 11 2.58 16.37 17.78
C ALA A 11 1.17 16.31 18.42
N PRO A 12 0.35 17.39 18.44
CA PRO A 12 -0.99 17.35 19.01
C PRO A 12 -1.98 16.45 18.27
N TYR A 13 -1.71 16.12 17.00
CA TYR A 13 -2.62 15.36 16.14
C TYR A 13 -2.27 13.87 16.06
N LYS A 14 -1.17 13.43 16.68
CA LYS A 14 -0.65 12.06 16.54
C LYS A 14 -1.60 11.00 17.07
N ASP A 15 -2.27 11.27 18.19
CA ASP A 15 -3.20 10.35 18.84
C ASP A 15 -4.48 10.19 18.00
N TYR A 16 -5.01 11.30 17.49
CA TYR A 16 -6.13 11.29 16.55
C TYR A 16 -5.81 10.47 15.29
N LEU A 17 -4.62 10.68 14.72
CA LEU A 17 -4.18 10.00 13.50
C LEU A 17 -3.95 8.51 13.70
N SER A 18 -3.39 8.09 14.85
CA SER A 18 -3.17 6.66 15.15
C SER A 18 -4.50 5.93 15.38
N GLU A 19 -5.43 6.55 16.12
CA GLU A 19 -6.77 5.99 16.35
C GLU A 19 -7.55 5.83 15.04
N LYS A 20 -7.57 6.87 14.18
CA LYS A 20 -8.15 6.81 12.83
C LYS A 20 -7.55 5.69 12.00
N LYS A 21 -6.23 5.49 12.09
CA LYS A 21 -5.54 4.44 11.35
C LYS A 21 -5.98 3.05 11.80
N ILE A 22 -6.08 2.82 13.11
CA ILE A 22 -6.52 1.54 13.69
C ILE A 22 -7.96 1.24 13.27
N LYS A 23 -8.87 2.22 13.38
CA LYS A 23 -10.29 2.04 12.98
C LYS A 23 -10.45 1.74 11.50
N SER A 24 -9.70 2.42 10.63
CA SER A 24 -9.78 2.20 9.18
C SER A 24 -9.16 0.88 8.72
N ALA A 25 -8.14 0.36 9.42
CA ALA A 25 -7.49 -0.90 9.08
C ALA A 25 -8.44 -2.12 9.07
N HIS A 26 -9.59 -2.04 9.75
CA HIS A 26 -10.59 -3.10 9.79
C HIS A 26 -11.50 -3.20 8.56
N TYR A 27 -11.58 -2.16 7.71
CA TYR A 27 -12.50 -2.15 6.56
C TYR A 27 -11.83 -1.67 5.26
N VAL A 28 -11.16 -0.51 5.28
CA VAL A 28 -10.46 0.08 4.12
C VAL A 28 -9.37 1.04 4.62
N LEU A 29 -8.16 0.97 4.06
CA LEU A 29 -7.09 1.93 4.38
C LEU A 29 -7.50 3.37 4.04
N LEU A 30 -7.60 4.23 5.06
CA LEU A 30 -7.86 5.65 4.84
C LEU A 30 -6.65 6.32 4.15
N PRO A 31 -6.85 7.05 3.03
CA PRO A 31 -5.78 7.77 2.37
C PRO A 31 -5.19 8.89 3.25
N GLY A 32 -3.89 9.12 3.13
CA GLY A 32 -3.19 10.21 3.83
C GLY A 32 -3.74 11.60 3.49
N THR A 33 -4.32 11.78 2.31
CA THR A 33 -4.94 13.02 1.86
C THR A 33 -6.21 13.35 2.65
N VAL A 34 -7.03 12.35 2.97
CA VAL A 34 -8.24 12.54 3.79
C VAL A 34 -7.85 12.95 5.20
N MET A 35 -6.92 12.21 5.81
CA MET A 35 -6.38 12.56 7.14
C MET A 35 -5.77 13.96 7.16
N PHE A 36 -5.12 14.40 6.07
CA PHE A 36 -4.55 15.74 5.97
C PHE A 36 -5.61 16.85 5.96
N GLN A 37 -6.72 16.66 5.26
CA GLN A 37 -7.81 17.64 5.26
C GLN A 37 -8.48 17.73 6.62
N GLU A 38 -8.73 16.60 7.28
CA GLU A 38 -9.33 16.58 8.61
C GLU A 38 -8.45 17.31 9.64
N ILE A 39 -7.15 17.03 9.69
CA ILE A 39 -6.28 17.74 10.65
C ILE A 39 -6.14 19.21 10.30
N LYS A 40 -6.26 19.60 9.01
CA LYS A 40 -6.29 21.01 8.60
C LYS A 40 -7.53 21.72 9.14
N GLU A 41 -8.69 21.07 9.08
CA GLU A 41 -9.94 21.58 9.68
C GLU A 41 -9.81 21.70 11.21
N LEU A 42 -9.03 20.83 11.84
CA LEU A 42 -8.65 20.91 13.26
C LEU A 42 -7.51 21.91 13.56
N GLY A 43 -7.14 22.76 12.60
CA GLY A 43 -6.17 23.84 12.78
C GLY A 43 -4.71 23.48 12.49
N TYR A 44 -4.42 22.36 11.84
CA TYR A 44 -3.05 21.97 11.50
C TYR A 44 -2.44 22.91 10.46
N THR A 45 -1.37 23.60 10.86
CA THR A 45 -0.61 24.55 10.01
C THR A 45 0.68 23.96 9.44
N GLY A 46 0.90 22.66 9.59
CA GLY A 46 2.08 21.97 9.07
C GLY A 46 1.89 21.42 7.66
N GLY A 47 2.97 20.84 7.11
CA GLY A 47 2.98 20.29 5.76
C GLY A 47 2.52 18.82 5.68
N MET A 48 2.12 18.41 4.47
CA MET A 48 1.75 17.03 4.13
C MET A 48 2.92 16.05 4.29
N THR A 49 4.16 16.49 4.06
CA THR A 49 5.36 15.65 4.21
C THR A 49 5.50 15.14 5.64
N GLN A 50 5.35 16.01 6.65
CA GLN A 50 5.46 15.62 8.05
C GLN A 50 4.37 14.60 8.45
N LEU A 51 3.15 14.74 7.91
CA LEU A 51 2.09 13.75 8.08
C LEU A 51 2.48 12.41 7.44
N ARG A 52 2.95 12.41 6.18
CA ARG A 52 3.36 11.18 5.47
C ARG A 52 4.48 10.45 6.19
N ASP A 53 5.46 11.16 6.73
CA ASP A 53 6.57 10.58 7.48
C ASP A 53 6.07 9.91 8.76
N TYR A 54 5.17 10.57 9.50
CA TYR A 54 4.54 9.99 10.67
C TYR A 54 3.70 8.75 10.33
N LEU A 55 2.84 8.83 9.31
CA LEU A 55 2.02 7.71 8.86
C LEU A 55 2.86 6.52 8.41
N ARG A 56 4.04 6.75 7.84
CA ARG A 56 5.00 5.69 7.50
C ARG A 56 5.59 5.05 8.76
N SER A 57 5.91 5.85 9.78
CA SER A 57 6.49 5.34 11.03
C SER A 57 5.54 4.44 11.83
N ILE A 58 4.23 4.63 11.69
CA ILE A 58 3.21 3.81 12.35
C ILE A 58 2.65 2.70 11.46
N LYS A 59 3.08 2.61 10.20
CA LYS A 59 2.64 1.55 9.28
C LYS A 59 3.29 0.24 9.74
N PRO A 60 2.53 -0.84 9.98
CA PRO A 60 3.11 -2.14 10.24
C PRO A 60 4.02 -2.53 9.06
N ALA A 61 5.18 -3.10 9.35
CA ALA A 61 6.01 -3.69 8.32
C ALA A 61 5.17 -4.71 7.56
N ALA A 62 5.19 -4.64 6.22
CA ALA A 62 4.57 -5.67 5.41
C ALA A 62 5.21 -7.00 5.83
N LYS A 63 4.38 -7.94 6.27
CA LYS A 63 4.85 -9.28 6.57
C LYS A 63 5.39 -9.82 5.25
N GLN A 64 6.69 -10.05 5.16
CA GLN A 64 7.28 -10.68 3.99
C GLN A 64 6.67 -12.08 3.94
N GLU A 65 5.80 -12.32 2.96
CA GLU A 65 5.26 -13.65 2.76
C GLU A 65 6.44 -14.56 2.41
N ASN A 66 6.56 -15.67 3.16
CA ASN A 66 7.51 -16.72 2.83
C ASN A 66 7.04 -17.36 1.53
N MET A 67 7.47 -16.78 0.41
CA MET A 67 7.18 -17.28 -0.91
C MET A 67 7.93 -18.60 -1.08
N ILE A 68 7.22 -19.72 -0.92
CA ILE A 68 7.76 -21.03 -1.23
C ILE A 68 7.69 -21.16 -2.75
N ARG A 69 8.84 -21.06 -3.41
CA ARG A 69 8.94 -21.36 -4.83
C ARG A 69 8.89 -22.88 -5.01
N PHE A 70 7.79 -23.38 -5.55
CA PHE A 70 7.68 -24.76 -5.98
C PHE A 70 8.23 -24.86 -7.41
N GLU A 71 9.24 -25.69 -7.62
CA GLU A 71 9.71 -26.06 -8.96
C GLU A 71 9.14 -27.43 -9.31
N THR A 72 8.41 -27.52 -10.42
CA THR A 72 7.95 -28.79 -10.97
C THR A 72 9.01 -29.31 -11.93
N ALA A 73 9.40 -30.58 -11.80
CA ALA A 73 10.32 -31.21 -12.73
C ALA A 73 9.79 -31.13 -14.18
N SER A 74 10.70 -31.04 -15.15
CA SER A 74 10.34 -31.01 -16.57
C SER A 74 9.42 -32.19 -16.93
N GLY A 75 8.35 -31.93 -17.69
CA GLY A 75 7.37 -32.93 -18.10
C GLY A 75 6.31 -33.30 -17.04
N LYS A 76 6.33 -32.71 -15.84
CA LYS A 76 5.27 -32.88 -14.82
C LYS A 76 4.27 -31.71 -14.78
N GLN A 77 4.52 -30.65 -15.55
CA GLN A 77 3.65 -29.50 -15.69
C GLN A 77 3.57 -29.10 -17.17
N MET A 78 2.37 -28.76 -17.63
CA MET A 78 2.09 -28.21 -18.96
C MET A 78 1.36 -26.89 -18.79
N GLN A 79 1.77 -25.86 -19.53
CA GLN A 79 1.05 -24.59 -19.61
C GLN A 79 0.16 -24.62 -20.86
N VAL A 80 -1.10 -24.22 -20.68
CA VAL A 80 -2.06 -24.04 -21.78
C VAL A 80 -2.48 -22.59 -21.73
N ASP A 81 -2.07 -21.84 -22.76
CA ASP A 81 -2.55 -20.49 -22.99
C ASP A 81 -3.69 -20.53 -24.02
N TRP A 82 -4.63 -19.62 -23.87
CA TRP A 82 -5.72 -19.42 -24.81
C TRP A 82 -5.51 -18.11 -25.54
N ILE A 83 -5.80 -18.11 -26.83
CA ILE A 83 -5.86 -16.90 -27.65
C ILE A 83 -7.19 -16.90 -28.39
N GLU A 84 -7.83 -15.75 -28.45
CA GLU A 84 -8.99 -15.52 -29.30
C GLU A 84 -8.48 -15.14 -30.70
N LEU A 85 -8.86 -15.92 -31.71
CA LEU A 85 -8.44 -15.72 -33.09
C LEU A 85 -9.61 -15.17 -33.89
N GLU A 86 -9.38 -14.07 -34.60
CA GLU A 86 -10.30 -13.54 -35.61
C GLU A 86 -10.25 -14.42 -36.88
N ASP A 87 -11.38 -14.57 -37.58
CA ASP A 87 -11.57 -15.50 -38.71
C ASP A 87 -10.51 -15.37 -39.82
N GLU A 88 -9.95 -14.18 -40.03
CA GLU A 88 -8.93 -13.93 -41.06
C GLU A 88 -7.57 -14.57 -40.74
N LEU A 89 -7.26 -14.75 -39.45
CA LEU A 89 -6.00 -15.37 -38.98
C LEU A 89 -6.07 -16.91 -38.98
N LEU A 90 -7.27 -17.50 -39.03
CA LEU A 90 -7.47 -18.95 -39.07
C LEU A 90 -6.97 -19.60 -40.36
N ASN A 91 -6.82 -18.84 -41.45
CA ASN A 91 -6.28 -19.33 -42.71
C ASN A 91 -4.75 -19.52 -42.68
N TYR A 92 -4.03 -18.88 -41.74
CA TYR A 92 -2.58 -18.96 -41.64
C TYR A 92 -2.07 -20.12 -40.77
N ILE A 93 -2.94 -20.78 -40.00
CA ILE A 93 -2.56 -21.77 -38.97
C ILE A 93 -3.13 -23.17 -39.29
N LYS A 94 -3.93 -23.31 -40.36
CA LYS A 94 -4.36 -24.60 -40.89
C LYS A 94 -3.25 -25.17 -41.78
N ILE A 95 -2.54 -26.19 -41.28
CA ILE A 95 -1.61 -27.04 -42.05
C ILE A 95 -2.40 -27.95 -42.99
#